data_AF-A0A945CM68-F1
#
_entry.id   AF-A0A945CM68-F1
#
_cell.length_a   1.000
_cell.length_b   1.000
_cell.length_c   1.000
_cell.angle_alpha   90.00
_cell.angle_beta   90.00
_cell.angle_gamma   90.00
#
_symmetry.space_group_name_H-M   'P 1'
#
loop_
_entity.id
_entity.type
_entity.pdbx_description
1 polymer ?
#
loop_
_entity_poly.entity_id
_entity_poly.type
_entity_poly.pdbx_seq_one_letter_code
_entity_poly.pdbx_strand_id
1 'polypeptide(L)'
;RAGGFLAHDLSLDRFREFAWESRLFDLRPRAAWDGTPQSLLAKADRIAEEKIDAYEYELTGDRRRALDEIVARAEREFGGPT
;
A
#
# COMPACT_ATOMS: atom_id res chain seq x y z
N ARG A 1 38.73 13.30 -15.51
CA ARG A 1 37.89 12.78 -14.40
C ARG A 1 36.45 12.91 -14.84
N ALA A 2 35.74 11.82 -15.07
CA ALA A 2 34.30 11.88 -15.32
C ALA A 2 33.63 12.31 -14.01
N GLY A 3 33.09 13.52 -13.96
CA GLY A 3 32.28 13.98 -12.84
C GLY A 3 30.94 13.26 -12.89
N GLY A 4 30.60 12.50 -11.85
CA GLY A 4 29.28 11.89 -11.73
C GLY A 4 28.24 12.94 -11.38
N PHE A 5 27.01 12.77 -11.88
CA PHE A 5 25.89 13.65 -11.56
C PHE A 5 25.44 13.59 -10.09
N LEU A 6 25.89 12.58 -9.33
CA LEU A 6 25.51 12.39 -7.93
C LEU A 6 25.87 13.57 -7.02
N ALA A 7 26.93 14.31 -7.35
CA ALA A 7 27.38 15.47 -6.57
C ALA A 7 26.96 16.82 -7.19
N HIS A 8 26.16 16.79 -8.26
CA HIS A 8 25.70 18.01 -8.92
C HIS A 8 24.55 18.64 -8.13
N ASP A 9 24.55 19.95 -7.95
CA ASP A 9 23.56 20.69 -7.13
C ASP A 9 22.12 20.33 -7.50
N LEU A 10 21.79 20.34 -8.79
CA LEU A 10 20.47 19.93 -9.29
C LEU A 10 20.07 18.52 -8.84
N SER A 11 21.01 17.57 -8.79
CA SER A 11 20.73 16.20 -8.37
C SER A 11 20.48 16.12 -6.87
N LEU A 12 21.15 16.94 -6.05
CA LEU A 12 20.90 17.01 -4.61
C LEU A 12 19.58 17.73 -4.30
N ASP A 13 19.31 18.85 -4.97
CA ASP A 13 18.11 19.67 -4.77
C ASP A 13 16.82 18.95 -5.16
N ARG A 14 16.87 18.14 -6.22
CA ARG A 14 15.69 17.50 -6.82
C ARG A 14 15.62 16.01 -6.59
N PHE A 15 16.56 15.41 -5.85
CA PHE A 15 16.63 13.96 -5.66
C PHE A 15 15.28 13.36 -5.27
N ARG A 16 14.62 13.93 -4.24
CA ARG A 16 13.36 13.41 -3.71
C ARG A 16 12.16 13.56 -4.65
N GLU A 17 12.24 14.46 -5.63
CA GLU A 17 11.16 14.64 -6.61
C GLU A 17 11.18 13.54 -7.68
N PHE A 18 12.36 12.99 -7.97
CA PHE A 18 12.54 11.97 -9.01
C PHE A 18 12.87 10.58 -8.45
N ALA A 19 13.27 10.49 -7.18
CA ALA A 19 13.53 9.23 -6.52
C ALA A 19 12.23 8.52 -6.19
N TRP A 20 12.07 7.31 -6.72
CA TRP A 20 11.05 6.39 -6.27
C TRP A 20 11.63 5.45 -5.21
N GLU A 21 11.23 5.66 -3.96
CA GLU A 21 11.56 4.77 -2.86
C GLU A 21 10.46 3.72 -2.69
N SER A 22 10.70 2.51 -3.21
CA SER A 22 9.75 1.43 -3.03
C SER A 22 9.71 0.97 -1.57
N ARG A 23 8.54 1.04 -0.95
CA ARG A 23 8.31 0.40 0.35
C ARG A 23 8.30 -1.13 0.25
N LEU A 24 8.13 -1.68 -0.95
CA LEU A 24 7.96 -3.11 -1.19
C LEU A 24 9.26 -3.79 -1.63
N PHE A 25 9.93 -3.27 -2.66
CA PHE A 25 11.15 -3.87 -3.19
C PHE A 25 12.36 -3.60 -2.28
N ASP A 26 13.20 -4.61 -2.10
CA ASP A 26 14.50 -4.45 -1.46
C ASP A 26 15.54 -4.08 -2.52
N LEU A 27 16.01 -2.84 -2.51
CA LEU A 27 17.02 -2.34 -3.46
C LEU A 27 18.46 -2.51 -2.93
N ARG A 28 18.65 -3.20 -1.79
CA ARG A 28 19.97 -3.40 -1.20
C ARG A 28 20.81 -4.39 -2.01
N PRO A 29 22.15 -4.29 -1.96
CA PRO A 29 23.05 -5.24 -2.60
C PRO A 29 22.82 -6.68 -2.13
N ARG A 30 23.16 -7.66 -2.98
CA ARG A 30 22.98 -9.09 -2.72
C ARG A 30 23.49 -9.57 -1.36
N ALA A 31 24.64 -9.06 -0.89
CA ALA A 31 25.19 -9.43 0.43
C ALA A 31 24.22 -9.12 1.59
N ALA A 32 23.33 -8.15 1.44
CA ALA A 32 22.30 -7.83 2.43
C ALA A 32 21.09 -8.80 2.40
N TRP A 33 20.97 -9.64 1.37
CA TRP A 33 19.88 -10.60 1.20
C TRP A 33 20.20 -11.95 1.87
N ASP A 34 21.49 -12.25 2.08
CA ASP A 34 21.95 -13.54 2.59
C ASP A 34 21.65 -13.77 4.09
N GLY A 35 21.19 -12.74 4.81
CA GLY A 35 20.98 -12.79 6.27
C GLY A 35 19.63 -13.31 6.76
N THR A 36 18.55 -13.07 6.01
CA THR A 36 17.19 -13.65 6.14
C THR A 36 16.32 -12.85 5.17
N PRO A 37 16.16 -13.28 3.91
CA PRO A 37 15.33 -12.55 2.98
C PRO A 37 13.88 -12.70 3.43
N GLN A 38 13.29 -11.63 3.99
CA GLN A 38 11.84 -11.59 4.12
C GLN A 38 11.29 -11.73 2.70
N SER A 39 10.46 -12.74 2.46
CA SER A 39 9.88 -12.95 1.13
C SER A 39 9.09 -11.70 0.74
N LEU A 40 9.14 -11.33 -0.55
CA LEU A 40 8.42 -10.16 -1.07
C LEU A 40 6.94 -10.22 -0.71
N LEU A 41 6.37 -11.43 -0.74
CA LEU A 41 4.99 -11.71 -0.35
C LEU A 41 4.75 -11.44 1.14
N ALA A 42 5.58 -11.98 2.04
CA ALA A 42 5.43 -11.72 3.48
C ALA A 42 5.56 -10.23 3.82
N LYS A 43 6.36 -9.49 3.05
CA LYS A 43 6.47 -8.02 3.20
C LYS A 43 5.23 -7.30 2.67
N ALA A 44 4.66 -7.76 1.55
CA ALA A 44 3.42 -7.23 1.01
C ALA A 44 2.25 -7.46 1.98
N ASP A 45 2.16 -8.66 2.56
CA ASP A 45 1.12 -9.03 3.52
C ASP A 45 1.16 -8.11 4.74
N ARG A 46 2.34 -7.93 5.35
CA ARG A 46 2.50 -7.00 6.48
C ARG A 46 2.09 -5.56 6.12
N ILE A 47 2.49 -5.06 4.95
CA ILE A 47 2.10 -3.70 4.50
C ILE A 47 0.58 -3.60 4.30
N ALA A 48 -0.07 -4.68 3.84
CA ALA A 48 -1.51 -4.72 3.69
C ALA A 48 -2.21 -4.71 5.06
N GLU A 49 -1.75 -5.52 6.02
CA GLU A 49 -2.23 -5.52 7.41
C GLU A 49 -2.11 -4.13 8.03
N GLU A 50 -0.92 -3.52 7.97
CA GLU A 50 -0.69 -2.15 8.49
C GLU A 50 -1.64 -1.12 7.87
N LYS A 51 -1.95 -1.25 6.57
CA LYS A 51 -2.87 -0.34 5.89
C LYS A 51 -4.32 -0.58 6.27
N ILE A 52 -4.72 -1.82 6.47
CA ILE A 52 -6.07 -2.19 6.90
C ILE A 52 -6.30 -1.70 8.32
N ASP A 53 -5.33 -1.92 9.22
CA ASP A 53 -5.41 -1.50 10.61
C ASP A 53 -5.46 0.03 10.75
N ALA A 54 -4.73 0.75 9.89
CA ALA A 54 -4.76 2.21 9.86
C ALA A 54 -5.98 2.78 9.12
N TYR A 55 -6.80 1.95 8.46
CA TYR A 55 -7.92 2.42 7.67
C TYR A 55 -9.14 2.71 8.54
N GLU A 56 -9.22 3.93 9.05
CA GLU A 56 -10.41 4.44 9.72
C GLU A 56 -11.36 5.05 8.68
N TYR A 57 -12.43 4.32 8.37
CA TYR A 57 -13.50 4.79 7.50
C TYR A 57 -14.85 4.74 8.19
N GLU A 58 -15.47 5.90 8.34
CA GLU A 58 -16.82 6.03 8.85
C GLU A 58 -17.81 6.29 7.70
N LEU A 59 -18.78 5.40 7.56
CA LEU A 59 -19.90 5.59 6.64
C LEU A 59 -20.94 6.50 7.32
N THR A 60 -20.90 7.79 7.00
CA THR A 60 -21.81 8.79 7.58
C THR A 60 -23.29 8.44 7.37
N GLY A 61 -24.14 8.77 8.34
CA GLY A 61 -25.50 8.26 8.53
C GLY A 61 -26.40 8.13 7.29
N ASP A 62 -26.45 9.13 6.40
CA ASP A 62 -27.30 9.06 5.20
C ASP A 62 -26.85 7.99 4.20
N ARG A 63 -25.53 7.85 4.01
CA ARG A 63 -24.96 6.82 3.15
C ARG A 63 -25.06 5.44 3.77
N ARG A 64 -24.96 5.36 5.10
CA ARG A 64 -25.11 4.10 5.83
C ARG A 64 -26.53 3.56 5.69
N ARG A 65 -27.54 4.42 5.93
CA ARG A 65 -28.95 4.06 5.78
C ARG A 65 -29.29 3.60 4.35
N ALA A 66 -28.81 4.33 3.35
CA ALA A 66 -29.02 3.95 1.95
C ALA A 66 -28.38 2.58 1.62
N LEU A 67 -27.20 2.31 2.17
CA LEU A 67 -26.54 1.01 1.99
C LEU A 67 -27.32 -0.12 2.68
N ASP A 68 -27.76 0.10 3.92
CA ASP A 68 -28.54 -0.88 4.69
C ASP A 68 -29.87 -1.20 3.99
N GLU A 69 -30.54 -0.20 3.38
CA GLU A 69 -31.75 -0.42 2.58
C GLU A 69 -31.51 -1.28 1.32
N ILE A 70 -30.39 -1.06 0.63
CA ILE A 70 -30.00 -1.85 -0.55
C ILE A 70 -29.73 -3.30 -0.15
N VAL A 71 -28.98 -3.52 0.93
CA VAL A 71 -28.66 -4.86 1.45
C VAL A 71 -29.95 -5.57 1.89
N ALA A 72 -30.80 -4.91 2.66
CA ALA A 72 -32.06 -5.48 3.11
C ALA A 72 -33.01 -5.83 1.94
N ARG A 73 -32.98 -5.05 0.85
CA ARG A 73 -33.71 -5.40 -0.38
C ARG A 73 -33.13 -6.66 -1.04
N ALA A 74 -31.81 -6.72 -1.17
CA ALA A 74 -31.14 -7.87 -1.78
C ALA A 74 -31.37 -9.17 -0.99
N GLU A 75 -31.34 -9.11 0.34
CA GLU A 75 -31.65 -10.26 1.20
C GLU A 75 -33.10 -10.76 1.01
N ARG A 76 -34.07 -9.86 0.85
CA ARG A 76 -35.45 -10.25 0.55
C ARG A 76 -35.62 -10.85 -0.84
N GLU A 77 -34.90 -10.34 -1.82
CA GLU A 77 -35.03 -10.76 -3.23
C GLU A 77 -34.25 -12.05 -3.54
N PHE A 78 -33.12 -12.27 -2.86
CA PHE A 78 -32.17 -13.34 -3.21
C PHE A 78 -31.80 -14.25 -2.03
N GLY A 79 -32.15 -13.91 -0.78
CA GLY A 79 -31.81 -14.66 0.43
C GLY A 79 -32.72 -15.85 0.75
N GLY A 80 -33.30 -16.48 -0.28
CA GLY A 80 -34.13 -17.68 -0.12
C GLY A 80 -33.38 -18.84 0.57
N PRO A 81 -34.10 -19.80 1.18
CA PRO A 81 -33.50 -20.83 2.02
C PRO A 81 -32.54 -21.70 1.21
N THR A 82 -31.26 -21.70 1.61
CA THR A 82 -30.33 -22.81 1.34
C THR A 82 -30.81 -24.10 1.97
#